data_AF-A0A7J3J385-F1
#
_entry.id   AF-A0A7J3J385-F1
#
_cell.length_a   1.000
_cell.length_b   1.000
_cell.length_c   1.000
_cell.angle_alpha   90.00
_cell.angle_beta   90.00
_cell.angle_gamma   90.00
#
_symmetry.space_group_name_H-M   'P 1'
#
loop_
_entity.id
_entity.type
_entity.pdbx_description
1 polymer ?
#
loop_
_entity_poly.entity_id
_entity_poly.type
_entity_poly.pdbx_seq_one_letter_code
_entity_poly.pdbx_strand_id
1 'polypeptide(L)' 'MECEDGTIHVQNIVEGPYSSHLGQHHVHSKESFSKWCAENNLTIKVVKGTCNCGLKPGDVKEYDGYVWHNPKFE' A
#
# COMPACT_ATOMS: atom_id res chain seq x y z
N MET A 1 -0.56 1.01 6.77
CA MET A 1 -0.83 2.16 7.66
C MET A 1 -2.20 2.71 7.31
N GLU A 2 -3.02 3.08 8.28
CA GLU A 2 -4.27 3.81 8.05
C GLU A 2 -4.02 5.32 8.26
N CYS A 3 -4.32 6.09 7.23
CA CYS A 3 -4.12 7.54 7.18
C CYS A 3 -5.34 8.31 7.69
N GLU A 4 -5.19 9.61 7.89
CA GLU A 4 -6.24 10.49 8.43
C GLU A 4 -7.47 10.58 7.52
N ASP A 5 -7.27 10.41 6.21
CA ASP A 5 -8.33 10.33 5.21
C ASP A 5 -9.04 8.97 5.17
N GLY A 6 -8.66 8.03 6.05
CA GLY A 6 -9.24 6.70 6.16
C GLY A 6 -8.72 5.69 5.14
N THR A 7 -7.77 6.08 4.27
CA THR A 7 -7.15 5.17 3.31
C THR A 7 -6.09 4.30 3.98
N ILE A 8 -5.83 3.14 3.38
CA ILE A 8 -4.82 2.19 3.84
C ILE A 8 -3.63 2.22 2.87
N HIS A 9 -2.51 2.71 3.36
CA HIS A 9 -1.24 2.75 2.63
C HIS A 9 -0.44 1.48 2.96
N VAL A 10 -0.17 0.68 1.94
CA VAL A 10 0.64 -0.54 2.04
C VAL A 10 1.96 -0.29 1.31
N GLN A 11 3.07 -0.49 2.03
CA GLN A 11 4.43 -0.37 1.49
C GLN A 11 5.16 -1.67 1.85
N ASN A 12 5.66 -2.37 0.85
CA ASN A 12 6.57 -3.48 1.09
C ASN A 12 8.03 -3.00 1.15
N ILE A 13 8.85 -3.82 1.80
CA ILE A 13 10.31 -3.69 1.81
C ILE A 13 10.85 -4.88 1.02
N VAL A 14 11.73 -4.59 0.06
CA VAL A 14 12.45 -5.62 -0.68
C VAL A 14 13.84 -5.73 -0.08
N GLU A 15 14.15 -6.90 0.48
CA GLU A 15 15.46 -7.20 1.04
C GLU A 15 16.37 -7.79 -0.06
N GLY A 16 17.59 -7.25 -0.16
CA GLY A 16 18.62 -7.73 -1.06
C GLY A 16 19.92 -8.08 -0.31
N PRO A 17 20.88 -8.75 -0.97
CA PRO A 17 22.10 -9.24 -0.33
C PRO A 17 23.01 -8.14 0.25
N TYR A 18 22.82 -6.88 -0.17
CA TYR A 18 23.65 -5.75 0.26
C TYR A 18 22.84 -4.58 0.87
N SER A 19 21.52 -4.55 0.69
CA SER A 19 20.65 -3.48 1.18
C SER A 19 19.17 -3.83 1.06
N SER A 20 18.36 -3.26 1.94
CA SER A 20 16.89 -3.24 1.81
C SER A 20 16.45 -1.91 1.19
N HIS A 21 15.43 -1.95 0.33
CA HIS A 21 14.84 -0.76 -0.27
C HIS A 21 13.31 -0.83 -0.23
N LEU A 22 12.67 0.34 -0.33
CA LEU A 22 11.22 0.42 -0.48
C LEU A 22 10.84 -0.13 -1.85
N GLY A 23 9.93 -1.09 -1.87
CA GLY A 23 9.36 -1.61 -3.10
C GLY A 23 8.13 -0.81 -3.51
N GLN A 24 7.10 -1.54 -3.88
CA GLN A 24 5.80 -1.02 -4.29
C GLN A 24 5.02 -0.42 -3.11
N HIS A 25 4.48 0.77 -3.34
CA HIS A 25 3.55 1.45 -2.47
C HIS A 25 2.19 1.49 -3.15
N HIS A 26 1.17 0.89 -2.53
CA HIS A 26 -0.18 0.89 -3.05
C HIS A 26 -1.17 1.40 -1.99
N VAL A 27 -2.16 2.17 -2.43
CA VAL A 27 -3.16 2.80 -1.57
C VAL A 27 -4.51 2.15 -1.80
N HIS A 28 -5.14 1.75 -0.70
CA HIS A 28 -6.42 1.06 -0.68
C HIS A 28 -7.47 1.91 0.02
N SER A 29 -8.74 1.77 -0.36
CA SER A 29 -9.81 2.01 0.60
C SER A 29 -9.82 0.94 1.69
N LYS A 30 -10.57 1.19 2.76
CA LYS A 30 -10.71 0.22 3.83
C LYS A 30 -11.37 -1.08 3.37
N GLU A 31 -12.34 -0.98 2.46
CA GLU A 31 -13.07 -2.14 1.92
C GLU A 31 -12.17 -2.97 1.01
N SER A 32 -11.48 -2.35 0.05
CA SER A 32 -10.56 -3.07 -0.84
C SER A 32 -9.39 -3.67 -0.10
N PHE A 33 -8.86 -2.99 0.93
CA PHE A 33 -7.81 -3.57 1.77
C PHE A 33 -8.27 -4.86 2.45
N SER A 34 -9.48 -4.89 3.03
CA SER A 34 -10.04 -6.09 3.65
C SER A 34 -10.24 -7.22 2.65
N LYS A 35 -10.74 -6.90 1.45
CA LYS A 35 -10.89 -7.88 0.35
C LYS A 35 -9.54 -8.42 -0.10
N TRP A 36 -8.55 -7.56 -0.33
CA TRP A 36 -7.21 -7.94 -0.72
C TRP A 36 -6.53 -8.84 0.32
N CYS A 37 -6.67 -8.53 1.61
CA CYS A 37 -6.18 -9.40 2.68
C CYS A 37 -6.84 -10.79 2.63
N ALA A 38 -8.15 -10.86 2.42
CA ALA A 38 -8.87 -12.13 2.33
C ALA A 38 -8.46 -12.96 1.10
N GLU A 39 -8.36 -12.33 -0.07
CA GLU A 39 -7.94 -12.99 -1.33
C GLU A 39 -6.53 -13.57 -1.25
N ASN A 40 -5.64 -12.91 -0.50
CA ASN A 40 -4.25 -13.32 -0.36
C ASN A 40 -3.96 -14.08 0.95
N ASN A 41 -5.00 -14.36 1.74
CA ASN A 41 -4.91 -15.02 3.06
C ASN A 41 -3.89 -14.37 4.01
N LEU A 42 -3.91 -13.03 4.06
CA LEU A 42 -2.98 -12.22 4.84
C LEU A 42 -3.61 -11.81 6.18
N THR A 43 -2.83 -11.91 7.25
CA THR A 43 -3.17 -11.32 8.55
C THR A 43 -2.20 -10.17 8.82
N ILE A 44 -2.68 -8.93 8.68
CA ILE A 44 -1.85 -7.72 8.79
C ILE A 44 -2.36 -6.85 9.93
N LYS A 45 -1.44 -6.41 10.81
CA LYS A 45 -1.74 -5.38 11.79
C LYS A 45 -1.63 -4.01 11.14
N VAL A 46 -2.73 -3.28 11.08
CA VAL A 46 -2.75 -1.89 10.61
C VAL A 46 -2.38 -0.96 11.76
N VAL A 47 -1.44 -0.05 11.52
CA VAL A 47 -1.09 1.04 12.42
C VAL A 47 -1.61 2.37 11.88
N LYS A 48 -2.00 3.28 12.77
CA LYS A 48 -2.35 4.65 12.42
C LYS A 48 -1.09 5.46 12.13
N GLY A 49 -1.15 6.39 11.18
CA GLY A 49 -0.05 7.31 10.90
C GLY A 49 -0.37 8.25 9.74
N THR A 50 0.63 9.03 9.33
CA THR A 50 0.49 10.00 8.24
C THR A 50 1.35 9.58 7.06
N CYS A 51 0.78 9.65 5.85
CA CYS A 51 1.51 9.40 4.62
C CYS A 51 1.31 10.58 3.66
N ASN A 52 2.38 11.31 3.37
CA ASN A 52 2.34 12.50 2.52
C ASN A 52 2.69 12.19 1.05
N CYS A 53 2.36 10.99 0.56
CA CYS A 53 2.70 10.60 -0.81
C CYS A 53 1.75 11.19 -1.87
N GLY A 54 0.58 11.69 -1.48
CA GLY A 54 -0.42 12.27 -2.39
C GLY A 54 -1.14 11.26 -3.28
N LEU A 55 -0.93 9.96 -3.05
CA LEU A 55 -1.60 8.87 -3.75
C LEU A 55 -3.02 8.67 -3.23
N LYS A 56 -3.92 8.25 -4.11
CA LYS A 56 -5.34 7.99 -3.84
C LYS A 56 -5.63 6.49 -3.86
N PRO A 57 -6.78 6.03 -3.33
CA PRO A 57 -7.22 4.65 -3.51
C PRO A 57 -7.12 4.21 -4.97
N GLY A 58 -6.56 3.02 -5.21
CA GLY A 58 -6.27 2.52 -6.56
C GLY A 58 -4.87 2.85 -7.06
N ASP A 59 -4.20 3.87 -6.54
CA ASP A 59 -2.85 4.23 -7.00
C ASP A 59 -1.80 3.25 -6.48
N VAL A 60 -0.87 2.92 -7.38
CA VAL A 60 0.26 2.06 -7.13
C VAL A 60 1.52 2.73 -7.65
N LYS A 61 2.47 2.98 -6.76
CA LYS A 61 3.78 3.56 -7.05
C LYS A 61 4.86 2.49 -6.93
N GLU A 62 5.59 2.27 -8.00
CA GLU A 62 6.73 1.35 -8.04
C GLU A 62 7.98 1.97 -7.40
N TYR A 63 8.99 1.13 -7.17
CA TYR A 63 10.27 1.53 -6.57
C TYR A 63 11.02 2.59 -7.40
N ASP A 64 10.83 2.60 -8.72
CA ASP A 64 11.41 3.57 -9.66
C ASP A 64 10.59 4.87 -9.76
N GLY A 65 9.48 4.95 -9.04
CA GLY A 65 8.57 6.09 -9.00
C GLY A 65 7.49 6.08 -10.07
N TYR A 66 7.42 5.07 -10.95
CA TYR A 66 6.32 4.92 -11.88
C TYR A 66 5.01 4.71 -11.13
N VAL A 67 3.96 5.46 -11.50
CA VAL A 67 2.64 5.36 -10.88
C VAL A 67 1.63 4.86 -11.89
N TRP A 68 0.87 3.85 -11.51
CA TRP A 68 -0.23 3.29 -12.28
C TRP A 68 -1.44 3.03 -11.39
N HIS A 69 -2.58 2.75 -12.01
CA HIS A 69 -3.86 2.61 -11.33
C HIS A 69 -4.39 1.17 -11.38
N ASN A 70 -4.78 0.64 -10.22
CA ASN A 70 -5.38 -0.66 -10.03
C ASN A 70 -6.77 -0.52 -9.39
N PRO A 71 -7.87 -0.70 -10.14
CA PRO A 71 -9.22 -0.55 -9.59
C PRO A 71 -9.57 -1.57 -8.51
N LYS A 72 -8.77 -2.63 -8.33
CA LYS A 72 -8.96 -3.58 -7.21
C LYS A 72 -8.63 -2.97 -5.85
N PHE A 73 -7.92 -1.86 -5.80
CA PHE A 73 -7.55 -1.18 -4.55
C PHE A 73 -8.45 0.04 -4.27
N GLU A 74 -9.46 0.33 -5.09
CA GLU A 74 -10.45 1.38 -4.80
C GLU A 74 -11.46 1.00 -3.73
#